data_AF-X1DSF6-F1
#
_entry.id   AF-X1DSF6-F1
#
_cell.length_a   1.000
_cell.length_b   1.000
_cell.length_c   1.000
_cell.angle_alpha   90.00
_cell.angle_beta   90.00
_cell.angle_gamma   90.00
#
_symmetry.space_group_name_H-M   'P 1'
#
loop_
_entity.id
_entity.type
_entity.pdbx_description
1 polymer ?
#
loop_
_entity_poly.entity_id
_entity_poly.type
_entity_poly.pdbx_seq_one_letter_code
_entity_poly.pdbx_strand_id
1 'polypeptide(L)'
;MPVGLVVMRWDERVGTEILAKYPEEIVITDKTLMQVYSTHEYSGESGMISLMVGSLNIASYYTGPEKGYYILMLLNLDDDPDAYEGGLADASRIILQNLEDDAFLSMIPSLFRRLSVYPT
;
A
#
# COMPACT_ATOMS: atom_id res chain seq x y z
N MET A 1 2.57 4.47 15.08
CA MET A 1 3.72 4.08 14.24
C MET A 1 3.29 3.04 13.20
N PRO A 2 3.83 3.10 11.98
CA PRO A 2 3.68 2.08 10.94
C PRO A 2 3.93 0.65 11.41
N VAL A 3 2.97 -0.24 11.11
CA VAL A 3 3.01 -1.67 11.44
C VAL A 3 3.55 -2.48 10.27
N GLY A 4 3.25 -2.08 9.04
CA GLY A 4 3.87 -2.70 7.86
C GLY A 4 3.45 -2.12 6.51
N LEU A 5 4.29 -2.33 5.50
CA LEU A 5 4.07 -1.94 4.12
C LEU A 5 3.66 -3.17 3.30
N VAL A 6 2.62 -3.03 2.48
CA VAL A 6 2.18 -4.06 1.52
C VAL A 6 2.13 -3.45 0.13
N VAL A 7 2.63 -4.19 -0.86
CA VAL A 7 2.40 -3.92 -2.27
C VAL A 7 1.55 -5.04 -2.83
N MET A 8 0.40 -4.70 -3.40
CA MET A 8 -0.50 -5.66 -4.03
C MET A 8 -0.91 -5.20 -5.43
N ARG A 9 -1.46 -6.13 -6.20
CA ARG A 9 -2.16 -5.87 -7.46
C ARG A 9 -3.45 -6.66 -7.53
N TRP A 10 -4.32 -6.29 -8.47
CA TRP A 10 -5.49 -7.11 -8.82
C TRP A 10 -5.14 -8.03 -9.99
N ASP A 11 -5.47 -9.32 -9.85
CA ASP A 11 -5.43 -10.32 -10.90
C ASP A 11 -6.84 -10.86 -11.16
N GLU A 12 -7.27 -10.90 -12.42
CA GLU A 12 -8.64 -11.30 -12.78
C GLU A 12 -9.00 -12.74 -12.40
N ARG A 13 -8.01 -13.62 -12.21
CA ARG A 13 -8.22 -15.04 -11.91
C ARG A 13 -8.16 -15.34 -10.42
N VAL A 14 -7.24 -14.69 -9.71
CA VAL A 14 -6.97 -14.97 -8.29
C VAL A 14 -7.48 -13.88 -7.33
N GLY A 15 -7.80 -12.69 -7.84
CA GLY A 15 -8.21 -11.55 -7.05
C GLY A 15 -7.03 -10.72 -6.56
N THR A 16 -7.03 -10.34 -5.29
CA THR A 16 -5.94 -9.56 -4.71
C THR A 16 -4.68 -10.41 -4.54
N GLU A 17 -3.58 -10.00 -5.17
CA GLU A 17 -2.27 -10.65 -5.09
C GLU A 17 -1.28 -9.76 -4.35
N ILE A 18 -0.70 -10.27 -3.25
CA ILE A 18 0.40 -9.58 -2.55
C ILE A 18 1.71 -9.88 -3.29
N LEU A 19 2.36 -8.82 -3.77
CA LEU A 19 3.66 -8.91 -4.42
C LEU A 19 4.80 -8.79 -3.41
N ALA A 20 4.61 -7.95 -2.40
CA ALA A 20 5.57 -7.79 -1.31
C ALA A 20 4.88 -7.35 -0.03
N LYS A 21 5.48 -7.73 1.10
CA LYS A 21 5.10 -7.23 2.41
C LYS A 21 6.31 -7.11 3.33
N TYR A 22 6.31 -6.10 4.19
CA TYR A 22 7.35 -5.92 5.19
C TYR A 22 6.78 -5.30 6.47
N PRO A 23 7.13 -5.82 7.67
CA PRO A 23 7.87 -7.06 7.89
C PRO A 23 7.19 -8.29 7.27
N GLU A 24 7.93 -9.37 6.96
CA GLU A 24 7.34 -10.57 6.32
C GLU A 24 6.27 -11.25 7.19
N GLU A 25 6.34 -11.03 8.50
CA GLU A 25 5.45 -11.60 9.51
C GLU A 25 4.08 -10.89 9.56
N ILE A 26 3.88 -9.77 8.84
CA ILE A 26 2.60 -9.08 8.90
C ILE A 26 1.48 -9.95 8.34
N VAL A 27 0.36 -9.92 9.05
CA VAL A 27 -0.86 -10.63 8.68
C VAL A 27 -1.88 -9.62 8.21
N ILE A 28 -2.29 -9.75 6.96
CA ILE A 28 -3.39 -8.99 6.36
C ILE A 28 -4.39 -9.98 5.77
N THR A 29 -5.68 -9.74 6.01
CA THR A 29 -6.73 -10.64 5.53
C THR A 29 -7.14 -10.30 4.12
N ASP A 30 -7.56 -11.30 3.33
CA ASP A 30 -8.12 -11.09 2.00
C ASP A 30 -9.29 -10.11 2.02
N LYS A 31 -10.11 -10.15 3.07
CA LYS A 31 -11.20 -9.18 3.28
C LYS A 31 -10.68 -7.74 3.33
N THR A 32 -9.57 -7.49 4.01
CA THR A 32 -8.94 -6.17 4.08
C THR A 32 -8.43 -5.73 2.71
N LEU A 33 -7.73 -6.61 1.98
CA LEU A 33 -7.22 -6.31 0.64
C LEU A 33 -8.37 -6.00 -0.33
N MET A 34 -9.44 -6.79 -0.29
CA MET A 34 -10.65 -6.58 -1.09
C MET A 34 -11.33 -5.25 -0.78
N GLN A 35 -11.40 -4.84 0.48
CA GLN A 35 -11.97 -3.54 0.86
C GLN A 35 -11.14 -2.39 0.28
N VAL A 36 -9.80 -2.47 0.37
CA VAL A 36 -8.91 -1.47 -0.24
C VAL A 36 -9.13 -1.40 -1.75
N TYR A 37 -9.10 -2.54 -2.44
CA TYR A 37 -9.35 -2.64 -3.87
C TYR A 37 -10.69 -1.99 -4.25
N SER A 38 -11.78 -2.43 -3.62
CA SER A 38 -13.13 -1.95 -3.95
C SER A 38 -13.32 -0.44 -3.75
N THR A 39 -12.61 0.14 -2.79
CA THR A 39 -12.69 1.57 -2.49
C THR A 39 -11.96 2.40 -3.54
N HIS A 40 -10.79 1.95 -3.98
CA HIS A 40 -10.06 2.60 -5.08
C HIS A 40 -10.80 2.47 -6.41
N GLU A 41 -11.31 1.29 -6.73
CA GLU A 41 -12.07 1.06 -7.97
C GLU A 41 -13.36 1.87 -8.05
N TYR A 42 -13.95 2.24 -6.91
CA TYR A 42 -15.09 3.15 -6.88
C TYR A 42 -14.73 4.54 -7.42
N SER A 43 -13.52 5.03 -7.11
CA SER A 43 -13.02 6.29 -7.67
C SER A 43 -12.55 6.14 -9.12
N GLY A 44 -11.93 5.00 -9.45
CA GLY A 44 -11.31 4.73 -10.76
C GLY A 44 -10.09 5.60 -11.07
N GLU A 45 -9.61 6.40 -10.11
CA GLU A 45 -8.51 7.35 -10.30
C GLU A 45 -7.29 6.98 -9.46
N SER A 46 -6.10 7.37 -9.91
CA SER A 46 -4.90 7.27 -9.09
C SER A 46 -4.97 8.23 -7.91
N GLY A 47 -4.59 7.80 -6.72
CA GLY A 47 -4.62 8.65 -5.55
C GLY A 47 -4.50 7.87 -4.26
N MET A 48 -4.50 8.60 -3.14
CA MET A 48 -4.55 8.01 -1.82
C MET A 48 -5.98 7.96 -1.30
N ILE A 49 -6.30 6.88 -0.60
CA ILE A 49 -7.44 6.80 0.31
C ILE A 49 -6.95 6.43 1.71
N SER A 50 -7.75 6.82 2.69
CA SER A 50 -7.61 6.40 4.08
C SER A 50 -8.82 5.57 4.48
N LEU A 51 -8.57 4.44 5.13
CA LEU A 51 -9.63 3.54 5.58
C LEU A 51 -9.30 2.90 6.93
N MET A 52 -10.33 2.66 7.73
CA MET A 52 -10.22 1.92 8.98
C MET A 52 -10.85 0.53 8.79
N VAL A 53 -10.07 -0.52 9.04
CA VAL A 53 -10.53 -1.91 8.94
C VAL A 53 -10.28 -2.63 10.26
N GLY A 54 -11.36 -2.81 11.04
CA GLY A 54 -11.24 -3.38 12.39
C GLY A 54 -10.46 -2.45 13.31
N SER A 55 -9.30 -2.89 13.78
CA SER A 55 -8.38 -2.12 14.63
C SER A 55 -7.14 -1.61 13.90
N LEU A 56 -7.22 -1.44 12.58
CA LEU A 56 -6.11 -1.03 11.73
C LEU A 56 -6.53 0.19 10.91
N ASN A 57 -5.74 1.25 10.97
CA ASN A 57 -5.81 2.34 9.99
C ASN A 57 -4.94 1.98 8.79
N ILE A 58 -5.39 2.31 7.59
CA ILE A 58 -4.66 2.01 6.35
C ILE A 58 -4.64 3.28 5.51
N ALA A 59 -3.44 3.74 5.17
CA ALA A 59 -3.22 4.67 4.08
C ALA A 59 -2.88 3.86 2.82
N SER A 60 -3.63 4.03 1.75
CA SER A 60 -3.45 3.23 0.53
C SER A 60 -3.35 4.13 -0.69
N TYR A 61 -2.26 4.01 -1.43
CA TYR A 61 -2.06 4.71 -2.70
C TYR A 61 -2.26 3.77 -3.87
N TYR A 62 -3.18 4.11 -4.78
CA TYR A 62 -3.41 3.39 -6.03
C TYR A 62 -2.76 4.12 -7.19
N THR A 63 -2.04 3.39 -8.03
CA THR A 63 -1.34 3.94 -9.20
C THR A 63 -2.24 4.18 -10.41
N GLY A 64 -3.55 3.97 -10.26
CA GLY A 64 -4.52 4.07 -11.34
C GLY A 64 -4.56 2.83 -12.25
N PRO A 65 -5.55 2.77 -13.16
CA PRO A 65 -5.88 1.56 -13.94
C PRO A 65 -4.81 1.17 -14.97
N GLU A 66 -3.95 2.10 -15.39
CA GLU A 66 -2.88 1.79 -16.35
C GLU A 66 -1.80 0.89 -15.74
N LYS A 67 -1.48 1.12 -14.45
CA LYS A 67 -0.42 0.37 -13.75
C LYS A 67 -0.97 -0.67 -12.78
N GLY A 68 -2.08 -0.39 -12.10
CA GLY A 68 -2.80 -1.41 -11.32
C GLY A 68 -2.17 -1.83 -9.99
N TYR A 69 -1.28 -1.03 -9.39
CA TYR A 69 -0.61 -1.32 -8.12
C TYR A 69 -1.22 -0.54 -6.96
N TYR A 70 -1.30 -1.19 -5.80
CA TYR A 70 -1.75 -0.61 -4.54
C TYR A 70 -0.63 -0.71 -3.51
N ILE A 71 -0.26 0.43 -2.93
CA ILE A 71 0.78 0.55 -1.91
C ILE A 71 0.09 0.90 -0.60
N LEU A 72 0.04 -0.05 0.33
CA LEU A 72 -0.70 0.05 1.58
C LEU A 72 0.27 0.21 2.75
N MET A 73 0.04 1.23 3.56
CA MET A 73 0.67 1.42 4.84
C MET A 73 -0.35 1.05 5.93
N LEU A 74 -0.14 -0.09 6.57
CA LEU A 74 -0.83 -0.57 7.77
C LEU A 74 -0.37 0.18 9.03
N LEU A 75 -1.29 0.85 9.71
CA LEU A 75 -1.06 1.74 10.84
C LEU A 75 -1.86 1.31 12.08
N ASN A 76 -1.46 1.81 13.25
CA ASN A 76 -2.27 1.65 14.46
C ASN A 76 -3.48 2.59 14.43
N LEU A 77 -4.47 2.34 15.27
CA LEU A 77 -5.69 3.16 15.37
C LEU A 77 -5.44 4.64 15.69
N ASP A 78 -4.37 4.91 16.44
CA ASP A 78 -4.04 6.26 16.89
C ASP A 78 -3.23 7.06 15.85
N ASP A 79 -2.82 6.41 14.75
CA ASP A 79 -2.06 7.06 13.69
C ASP A 79 -2.98 7.72 12.66
N ASP A 80 -2.61 8.91 12.22
CA ASP A 80 -3.26 9.61 11.10
C ASP A 80 -2.78 9.04 9.76
N PRO A 81 -3.64 8.35 8.97
CA PRO A 81 -3.27 7.84 7.67
C PRO A 81 -3.01 8.95 6.63
N ASP A 82 -3.64 10.12 6.77
CA ASP A 82 -3.53 11.18 5.76
C ASP A 82 -2.12 11.81 5.75
N ALA A 83 -1.41 11.74 6.88
CA ALA A 83 -0.01 12.17 7.00
C ALA A 83 0.96 11.44 6.05
N TYR A 84 0.57 10.27 5.52
CA TYR A 84 1.41 9.44 4.66
C TYR A 84 1.25 9.74 3.16
N GLU A 85 0.35 10.64 2.75
CA GLU A 85 0.01 10.86 1.33
C GLU A 85 1.23 11.17 0.47
N GLY A 86 2.02 12.18 0.85
CA GLY A 86 3.21 12.58 0.11
C GLY A 86 4.26 11.46 0.05
N GLY A 87 4.46 10.76 1.17
CA GLY A 87 5.41 9.65 1.24
C GLY A 87 5.00 8.47 0.38
N LEU A 88 3.73 8.09 0.40
CA LEU A 88 3.19 7.01 -0.43
C LEU A 88 3.21 7.35 -1.92
N ALA A 89 2.94 8.60 -2.28
CA ALA A 89 3.08 9.06 -3.66
C ALA A 89 4.53 8.99 -4.15
N ASP A 90 5.52 9.28 -3.30
CA ASP A 90 6.93 9.12 -3.65
C ASP A 90 7.37 7.66 -3.71
N ALA A 91 6.92 6.84 -2.75
CA ALA A 91 7.20 5.41 -2.73
C ALA A 91 6.60 4.70 -3.96
N SER A 92 5.38 5.06 -4.37
CA SER A 92 4.74 4.50 -5.55
C SER A 92 5.51 4.81 -6.83
N ARG A 93 6.02 6.04 -6.99
CA ARG A 93 6.90 6.40 -8.13
C ARG A 93 8.16 5.56 -8.17
N ILE A 94 8.80 5.34 -7.02
CA ILE A 94 10.01 4.49 -6.94
C ILE A 94 9.67 3.05 -7.34
N ILE A 95 8.58 2.49 -6.84
CA ILE A 95 8.12 1.15 -7.20
C ILE A 95 7.87 1.05 -8.70
N LEU A 96 7.11 2.00 -9.28
CA LEU A 96 6.79 2.03 -10.71
C LEU A 96 8.03 2.13 -11.61
N GLN A 97 9.06 2.86 -11.17
CA GLN A 97 10.33 2.99 -11.91
C GLN A 97 11.19 1.72 -11.87
N ASN A 98 10.90 0.78 -10.95
CA ASN A 98 11.69 -0.42 -10.70
C ASN A 98 10.84 -1.70 -10.82
N LEU A 99 9.82 -1.69 -11.69
CA LEU A 99 8.99 -2.86 -11.99
C LEU A 99 9.70 -3.90 -12.85
N GLU A 100 10.65 -3.46 -13.70
CA GLU A 100 11.43 -4.39 -14.52
C GLU A 100 12.25 -5.33 -13.63
N ASP A 101 12.18 -6.63 -13.94
CA ASP A 101 12.80 -7.72 -13.19
C ASP A 101 12.46 -7.73 -11.68
N ASP A 102 11.31 -7.16 -11.29
CA ASP A 102 10.85 -7.05 -9.90
C ASP A 102 11.88 -6.39 -8.96
N ALA A 103 12.71 -5.50 -9.49
CA ALA A 103 13.81 -4.86 -8.75
C ALA A 103 13.33 -4.14 -7.47
N PHE A 104 12.11 -3.61 -7.49
CA PHE A 104 11.48 -2.95 -6.35
C PHE A 104 11.32 -3.84 -5.11
N LEU A 105 11.23 -5.17 -5.24
CA LEU A 105 11.03 -6.09 -4.11
C LEU A 105 12.14 -5.94 -3.06
N SER A 106 13.39 -5.82 -3.51
CA SER A 106 14.55 -5.60 -2.65
C SER A 106 14.53 -4.26 -1.91
N MET A 107 13.75 -3.29 -2.42
CA MET A 107 13.67 -1.93 -1.90
C MET A 107 12.62 -1.78 -0.80
N ILE A 108 11.65 -2.69 -0.71
CA ILE A 108 10.51 -2.61 0.22
C ILE A 108 10.93 -2.36 1.68
N PRO A 109 11.92 -3.05 2.26
CA PRO A 109 12.37 -2.76 3.63
C PRO A 109 12.90 -1.33 3.79
N SER A 110 13.58 -0.79 2.77
CA SER A 110 14.12 0.57 2.80
C SER A 110 13.03 1.63 2.64
N LEU A 111 12.03 1.37 1.79
CA LEU A 111 10.88 2.24 1.60
C LEU A 111 10.04 2.29 2.87
N PHE A 112 9.78 1.15 3.51
CA PHE A 112 9.08 1.12 4.80
C PHE A 112 9.79 1.94 5.87
N ARG A 113 11.12 1.80 6.01
CA ARG A 113 11.89 2.62 6.97
C ARG A 113 11.78 4.12 6.70
N ARG A 114 11.81 4.52 5.43
CA ARG A 114 11.66 5.93 5.02
C ARG A 114 10.25 6.46 5.33
N LEU A 115 9.21 5.68 5.02
CA LEU A 115 7.83 6.04 5.34
C LEU A 115 7.59 6.09 6.86
N SER A 116 8.28 5.25 7.63
CA SER A 116 8.17 5.21 9.10
C SER A 116 8.72 6.45 9.81
N VAL A 117 9.46 7.30 9.09
CA VAL A 117 10.00 8.57 9.61
C VAL A 117 9.38 9.79 8.92
N TYR A 118 8.39 9.61 8.05
CA TYR A 118 7.62 10.74 7.50
C TYR A 118 6.91 11.46 8.65
N PRO A 119 6.84 12.80 8.62
CA PRO A 119 6.53 13.58 9.80
C PRO A 119 5.09 13.33 10.25
N THR A 120 4.97 12.93 11.52
CA THR A 120 3.85 13.25 12.42
C THR A 120 3.75 14.75 12.63
#